data_AF-A4F127-F1
#
_entry.id   AF-A4F127-F1
#
_cell.length_a   1.000
_cell.length_b   1.000
_cell.length_c   1.000
_cell.angle_alpha   90.00
_cell.angle_beta   90.00
_cell.angle_gamma   90.00
#
_symmetry.space_group_name_H-M   'P 1'
#
loop_
_entity.id
_entity.type
_entity.pdbx_description
1 polymer ?
#
loop_
_entity_poly.entity_id
_entity_poly.type
_entity_poly.pdbx_seq_one_letter_code
_entity_poly.pdbx_strand_id
1 'polypeptide(L)'
;MTTEHFIIFVGAGPALSSELTKIQKRVQGATVICPAMGKKKTGVNAISVAKALEGLHQELSDGRSCEETARMTVWFYEPQEPGEFETVWSKFGHSAWVEVVPREYVDKVLQTREFIEKRINGILPLLHTVSGATYAQRKSAPLTIPLRNFKSKLTKDLKKYWYNELNEAQLKKKIKSFKHRYFELKSNEHEGFVDEGSLVFSPAKDEALHGIAHPTGATAKSFACGRFRYGVALFPGFHFEVSATKSPTIQRELRDSDGSTRLIKSENRTYINIFPNDHLLPKK
;
A
#
# COMPACT_ATOMS: atom_id res chain seq x y z
N MET A 1 -21.65 8.81 -0.58
CA MET A 1 -20.54 8.90 -1.56
C MET A 1 -20.11 7.50 -1.91
N THR A 2 -19.86 7.20 -3.18
CA THR A 2 -19.39 5.88 -3.62
C THR A 2 -17.87 5.83 -3.44
N THR A 3 -17.35 4.82 -2.74
CA THR A 3 -15.91 4.62 -2.57
C THR A 3 -15.24 4.37 -3.93
N GLU A 4 -14.26 5.19 -4.29
CA GLU A 4 -13.48 5.00 -5.51
C GLU A 4 -12.65 3.70 -5.46
N HIS A 5 -12.55 3.01 -6.59
CA HIS A 5 -11.77 1.79 -6.74
C HIS A 5 -10.88 1.86 -7.98
N PHE A 6 -9.58 2.06 -7.76
CA PHE A 6 -8.55 1.98 -8.78
C PHE A 6 -8.29 0.51 -9.15
N ILE A 7 -8.57 0.16 -10.40
CA ILE A 7 -8.35 -1.18 -10.96
C ILE A 7 -7.20 -1.06 -11.96
N ILE A 8 -6.04 -1.52 -11.56
CA ILE A 8 -4.81 -1.38 -12.33
C ILE A 8 -4.50 -2.71 -13.01
N PHE A 9 -4.32 -2.71 -14.32
CA PHE A 9 -3.85 -3.90 -15.03
C PHE A 9 -2.44 -3.66 -15.58
N VAL A 10 -1.51 -4.55 -15.23
CA VAL A 10 -0.11 -4.47 -15.66
C VAL A 10 0.08 -5.30 -16.92
N GLY A 11 0.61 -4.67 -17.98
CA GLY A 11 1.07 -5.38 -19.17
C GLY A 11 -0.01 -5.69 -20.22
N ALA A 12 -1.12 -4.94 -20.25
CA ALA A 12 -2.18 -5.15 -21.25
C ALA A 12 -1.76 -4.75 -22.66
N GLY A 13 -2.16 -5.54 -23.65
CA GLY A 13 -2.14 -5.12 -25.06
C GLY A 13 -3.27 -4.12 -25.37
N PRO A 14 -3.27 -3.48 -26.56
CA PRO A 14 -4.26 -2.46 -26.90
C PRO A 14 -5.71 -2.96 -26.87
N ALA A 15 -5.95 -4.19 -27.37
CA ALA A 15 -7.28 -4.78 -27.36
C ALA A 15 -7.82 -4.98 -25.93
N LEU A 16 -6.98 -5.51 -25.03
CA LEU A 16 -7.35 -5.71 -23.63
C LEU A 16 -7.56 -4.37 -22.91
N SER A 17 -6.69 -3.38 -23.15
CA SER A 17 -6.84 -2.03 -22.60
C SER A 17 -8.20 -1.43 -22.92
N SER A 18 -8.59 -1.46 -24.20
CA SER A 18 -9.91 -0.99 -24.63
C SER A 18 -11.06 -1.79 -24.02
N GLU A 19 -10.91 -3.10 -23.84
CA GLU A 19 -11.96 -3.92 -23.24
C GLU A 19 -12.13 -3.65 -21.73
N LEU A 20 -11.03 -3.54 -20.98
CA LEU A 20 -11.08 -3.37 -19.52
C LEU A 20 -11.66 -2.02 -19.08
N THR A 21 -11.53 -0.96 -19.89
CA THR A 21 -12.19 0.33 -19.58
C THR A 21 -13.71 0.20 -19.48
N LYS A 22 -14.32 -0.81 -20.10
CA LYS A 22 -15.76 -1.08 -19.98
C LYS A 22 -16.20 -1.46 -18.57
N ILE A 23 -15.27 -1.89 -17.69
CA ILE A 23 -15.53 -2.18 -16.28
C ILE A 23 -16.08 -0.93 -15.57
N GLN A 24 -15.63 0.27 -15.94
CA GLN A 24 -16.09 1.53 -15.32
C GLN A 24 -17.59 1.76 -15.46
N LYS A 25 -18.22 1.20 -16.51
CA LYS A 25 -19.68 1.28 -16.73
C LYS A 25 -20.48 0.29 -15.88
N ARG A 26 -19.82 -0.71 -15.30
CA ARG A 26 -20.45 -1.87 -14.63
C ARG A 26 -20.14 -1.94 -13.15
N VAL A 27 -18.97 -1.45 -12.74
CA VAL A 27 -18.53 -1.37 -11.35
C VAL A 27 -18.59 0.09 -10.92
N GLN A 28 -19.49 0.38 -9.98
CA GLN A 28 -19.69 1.74 -9.50
C GLN A 28 -18.42 2.25 -8.80
N GLY A 29 -18.00 3.47 -9.13
CA GLY A 29 -16.79 4.09 -8.56
C GLY A 29 -15.48 3.50 -9.08
N ALA A 30 -15.50 2.69 -10.15
CA ALA A 30 -14.29 2.13 -10.72
C ALA A 30 -13.53 3.14 -11.60
N THR A 31 -12.23 3.24 -11.37
CA THR A 31 -11.27 3.96 -12.20
C THR A 31 -10.28 2.93 -12.75
N VAL A 32 -10.29 2.68 -14.06
CA VAL A 32 -9.46 1.64 -14.68
C VAL A 32 -8.18 2.24 -15.23
N ILE A 33 -7.05 1.78 -14.72
CA ILE A 33 -5.71 2.15 -15.18
C ILE A 33 -5.11 0.96 -15.92
N CYS A 34 -5.17 0.99 -17.24
CA CYS A 34 -4.73 -0.13 -18.07
C CYS A 34 -3.94 0.37 -19.29
N PRO A 35 -2.68 0.80 -19.11
CA PRO A 35 -1.88 1.34 -20.21
C PRO A 35 -1.72 0.35 -21.36
N ALA A 36 -2.02 0.77 -22.59
CA ALA A 36 -1.83 -0.05 -23.78
C ALA A 36 -0.33 -0.22 -24.09
N MET A 37 0.15 -1.46 -24.02
CA MET A 37 1.53 -1.82 -24.32
C MET A 37 1.70 -2.18 -25.80
N GLY A 38 2.86 -1.86 -26.38
CA GLY A 38 3.23 -2.39 -27.69
C GLY A 38 3.53 -3.89 -27.63
N LYS A 39 3.43 -4.60 -28.77
CA LYS A 39 3.54 -6.07 -28.85
C LYS A 39 4.73 -6.67 -28.07
N LYS A 40 5.90 -6.03 -28.11
CA LYS A 40 7.13 -6.50 -27.42
C LYS A 40 7.19 -6.15 -25.93
N LYS A 41 6.19 -5.45 -25.41
CA LYS A 41 6.16 -4.92 -24.03
C LYS A 41 4.91 -5.37 -23.25
N THR A 42 4.06 -6.21 -23.86
CA THR A 42 2.92 -6.87 -23.22
C THR A 42 3.41 -7.85 -22.15
N GLY A 43 2.58 -8.14 -21.16
CA GLY A 43 2.95 -8.97 -20.00
C GLY A 43 3.72 -8.20 -18.93
N VAL A 44 4.09 -8.91 -17.86
CA VAL A 44 4.76 -8.31 -16.70
C VAL A 44 6.24 -8.11 -16.97
N ASN A 45 6.66 -6.87 -16.92
CA ASN A 45 8.06 -6.45 -17.03
C ASN A 45 8.23 -5.06 -16.41
N ALA A 46 9.48 -4.64 -16.19
CA ALA A 46 9.80 -3.35 -15.57
C ALA A 46 9.11 -2.15 -16.27
N ILE A 47 9.00 -2.18 -17.61
CA ILE A 47 8.40 -1.10 -18.39
C ILE A 47 6.89 -1.04 -18.17
N SER A 48 6.20 -2.19 -18.24
CA SER A 48 4.75 -2.27 -18.01
C SER A 48 4.37 -1.84 -16.59
N VAL A 49 5.17 -2.22 -15.58
CA VAL A 49 4.96 -1.83 -14.19
C VAL A 49 5.19 -0.34 -13.99
N ALA A 50 6.23 0.24 -14.60
CA ALA A 50 6.48 1.68 -14.55
C ALA A 50 5.32 2.47 -15.17
N LYS A 51 4.81 2.05 -16.35
CA LYS A 51 3.66 2.69 -16.97
C LYS A 51 2.39 2.58 -16.14
N ALA A 52 2.15 1.45 -15.49
CA ALA A 52 0.99 1.28 -14.61
C ALA A 52 1.06 2.21 -13.39
N LEU A 53 2.26 2.37 -12.79
CA LEU A 53 2.48 3.33 -11.71
C LEU A 53 2.30 4.77 -12.17
N GLU A 54 2.81 5.12 -13.35
CA GLU A 54 2.66 6.46 -13.92
C GLU A 54 1.19 6.80 -14.17
N GLY A 55 0.44 5.88 -14.78
CA GLY A 55 -1.01 6.05 -14.96
C GLY A 55 -1.75 6.20 -13.63
N LEU A 56 -1.39 5.41 -12.61
CA LEU A 56 -1.95 5.57 -11.26
C LEU A 56 -1.61 6.95 -10.66
N HIS A 57 -0.36 7.37 -10.78
CA HIS A 57 0.08 8.65 -10.24
C HIS A 57 -0.63 9.82 -10.92
N GLN A 58 -0.84 9.75 -12.22
CA GLN A 58 -1.60 10.76 -12.96
C GLN A 58 -3.05 10.84 -12.47
N GLU A 59 -3.77 9.71 -12.44
CA GLU A 59 -5.15 9.67 -11.95
C GLU A 59 -5.30 10.20 -10.51
N LEU A 60 -4.37 9.85 -9.63
CA LEU A 60 -4.41 10.32 -8.24
C LEU A 60 -3.99 11.79 -8.08
N SER A 61 -3.09 12.30 -8.94
CA SER A 61 -2.63 13.69 -8.89
C SER A 61 -3.66 14.65 -9.46
N ASP A 62 -4.39 14.22 -10.48
CA ASP A 62 -5.44 15.01 -11.14
C ASP A 62 -6.76 14.99 -10.33
N GLY A 63 -6.91 14.04 -9.40
CA GLY A 63 -8.11 13.83 -8.60
C GLY A 63 -8.18 14.68 -7.32
N ARG A 64 -9.39 15.20 -7.01
CA ARG A 64 -9.75 15.68 -5.65
C ARG A 64 -9.88 14.54 -4.62
N SER A 65 -9.73 13.27 -5.05
CA SER A 65 -10.09 12.05 -4.30
C SER A 65 -9.10 11.63 -3.22
N CYS A 66 -8.04 12.41 -3.02
CA CYS A 66 -7.05 12.09 -2.03
C CYS A 66 -7.68 12.08 -0.61
N GLU A 67 -8.61 12.98 -0.30
CA GLU A 67 -9.24 13.08 1.04
C GLU A 67 -10.25 11.96 1.37
N GLU A 68 -10.70 11.22 0.37
CA GLU A 68 -11.78 10.24 0.54
C GLU A 68 -11.27 8.83 0.85
N THR A 69 -12.17 7.92 1.22
CA THR A 69 -11.83 6.49 1.21
C THR A 69 -11.72 5.99 -0.23
N ALA A 70 -10.68 5.24 -0.54
CA ALA A 70 -10.47 4.63 -1.84
C ALA A 70 -9.92 3.20 -1.70
N ARG A 71 -10.04 2.42 -2.78
CA ARG A 71 -9.52 1.06 -2.91
C ARG A 71 -8.60 0.97 -4.11
N MET A 72 -7.65 0.05 -4.05
CA MET A 72 -6.70 -0.20 -5.13
C MET A 72 -6.46 -1.70 -5.31
N THR A 73 -6.77 -2.21 -6.50
CA THR A 73 -6.41 -3.57 -6.92
C THR A 73 -5.44 -3.53 -8.08
N VAL A 74 -4.48 -4.46 -8.08
CA VAL A 74 -3.51 -4.65 -9.16
C VAL A 74 -3.66 -6.04 -9.72
N TRP A 75 -3.83 -6.12 -11.04
CA TRP A 75 -4.10 -7.32 -11.80
C TRP A 75 -2.99 -7.53 -12.82
N PHE A 76 -2.62 -8.78 -13.02
CA PHE A 76 -1.75 -9.22 -14.10
C PHE A 76 -1.99 -10.71 -14.37
N TYR A 77 -1.57 -11.18 -15.54
CA TYR A 77 -1.64 -12.61 -15.83
C TYR A 77 -0.67 -13.40 -14.97
N GLU A 78 -1.01 -14.66 -14.72
CA GLU A 78 -0.17 -15.58 -13.94
C GLU A 78 1.29 -15.58 -14.41
N PRO A 79 2.23 -15.38 -13.47
CA PRO A 79 3.63 -15.21 -13.80
C PRO A 79 4.20 -16.48 -14.41
N GLN A 80 4.97 -16.32 -15.46
CA GLN A 80 5.74 -17.37 -16.12
C GLN A 80 6.98 -17.76 -15.34
N GLU A 81 7.58 -16.75 -14.72
CA GLU A 81 8.83 -16.82 -14.00
C GLU A 81 8.65 -16.16 -12.62
N PRO A 82 9.30 -16.67 -11.57
CA PRO A 82 9.20 -16.07 -10.23
C PRO A 82 9.50 -14.56 -10.20
N GLY A 83 10.44 -14.11 -11.05
CA GLY A 83 10.84 -12.70 -11.13
C GLY A 83 9.73 -11.75 -11.61
N GLU A 84 8.73 -12.23 -12.34
CA GLU A 84 7.59 -11.42 -12.78
C GLU A 84 6.73 -10.99 -11.58
N PHE A 85 6.39 -11.92 -10.70
CA PHE A 85 5.63 -11.62 -9.47
C PHE A 85 6.42 -10.66 -8.57
N GLU A 86 7.71 -10.91 -8.37
CA GLU A 86 8.58 -10.06 -7.56
C GLU A 86 8.66 -8.63 -8.12
N THR A 87 8.67 -8.48 -9.45
CA THR A 87 8.68 -7.17 -10.11
C THR A 87 7.42 -6.37 -9.74
N VAL A 88 6.23 -6.98 -9.79
CA VAL A 88 4.98 -6.32 -9.37
C VAL A 88 4.96 -6.09 -7.86
N TRP A 89 5.29 -7.12 -7.07
CA TRP A 89 5.25 -7.07 -5.62
C TRP A 89 6.17 -6.00 -5.03
N SER A 90 7.38 -5.84 -5.59
CA SER A 90 8.35 -4.83 -5.14
C SER A 90 7.89 -3.38 -5.34
N LYS A 91 6.91 -3.16 -6.23
CA LYS A 91 6.37 -1.84 -6.59
C LYS A 91 5.00 -1.59 -5.97
N PHE A 92 4.11 -2.59 -5.95
CA PHE A 92 2.73 -2.46 -5.50
C PHE A 92 2.39 -3.24 -4.24
N GLY A 93 3.15 -4.27 -3.86
CA GLY A 93 2.70 -5.31 -2.94
C GLY A 93 2.28 -4.84 -1.54
N HIS A 94 2.87 -3.75 -1.04
CA HIS A 94 2.49 -3.19 0.26
C HIS A 94 1.39 -2.14 0.16
N SER A 95 1.05 -1.70 -1.04
CA SER A 95 0.11 -0.61 -1.30
C SER A 95 -1.20 -1.13 -1.88
N ALA A 96 -1.16 -2.12 -2.75
CA ALA A 96 -2.30 -2.65 -3.50
C ALA A 96 -2.81 -3.98 -2.93
N TRP A 97 -4.04 -4.32 -3.27
CA TRP A 97 -4.52 -5.70 -3.24
C TRP A 97 -4.20 -6.35 -4.59
N VAL A 98 -3.30 -7.31 -4.56
CA VAL A 98 -2.76 -7.95 -5.76
C VAL A 98 -3.58 -9.20 -6.11
N GLU A 99 -3.98 -9.32 -7.36
CA GLU A 99 -4.71 -10.47 -7.90
C GLU A 99 -4.10 -10.93 -9.22
N VAL A 100 -4.28 -12.21 -9.51
CA VAL A 100 -3.69 -12.86 -10.67
C VAL A 100 -4.81 -13.39 -11.57
N VAL A 101 -4.71 -13.10 -12.86
CA VAL A 101 -5.60 -13.62 -13.88
C VAL A 101 -5.03 -14.95 -14.42
N PRO A 102 -5.84 -16.01 -14.52
CA PRO A 102 -5.39 -17.30 -15.05
C PRO A 102 -4.70 -17.16 -16.40
N ARG A 103 -3.63 -17.92 -16.59
CA ARG A 103 -2.81 -17.81 -17.79
C ARG A 103 -3.55 -18.21 -19.06
N GLU A 104 -4.50 -19.14 -18.96
CA GLU A 104 -5.32 -19.54 -20.11
C GLU A 104 -6.17 -18.41 -20.70
N TYR A 105 -6.18 -17.22 -20.07
CA TYR A 105 -6.93 -16.05 -20.52
C TYR A 105 -6.09 -14.98 -21.26
N VAL A 106 -4.77 -15.16 -21.45
CA VAL A 106 -3.88 -14.15 -22.05
C VAL A 106 -4.41 -13.58 -23.39
N ASP A 107 -4.90 -14.45 -24.28
CA ASP A 107 -5.43 -14.07 -25.60
C ASP A 107 -6.97 -13.95 -25.62
N LYS A 108 -7.60 -14.04 -24.46
CA LYS A 108 -9.05 -14.16 -24.27
C LYS A 108 -9.60 -12.91 -23.61
N VAL A 109 -9.53 -11.81 -24.35
CA VAL A 109 -9.82 -10.44 -23.87
C VAL A 109 -11.16 -10.33 -23.13
N LEU A 110 -12.23 -10.90 -23.68
CA LEU A 110 -13.56 -10.88 -23.05
C LEU A 110 -13.58 -11.68 -21.75
N GLN A 111 -13.03 -12.90 -21.74
CA GLN A 111 -12.98 -13.75 -20.55
C GLN A 111 -12.11 -13.13 -19.45
N THR A 112 -11.01 -12.44 -19.79
CA THR A 112 -10.22 -11.66 -18.82
C THR A 112 -11.05 -10.58 -18.14
N ARG A 113 -11.82 -9.79 -18.91
CA ARG A 113 -12.72 -8.77 -18.35
C ARG A 113 -13.74 -9.39 -17.40
N GLU A 114 -14.43 -10.43 -17.86
CA GLU A 114 -15.48 -11.11 -17.08
C GLU A 114 -14.93 -11.74 -15.80
N PHE A 115 -13.72 -12.32 -15.86
CA PHE A 115 -13.02 -12.83 -14.69
C PHE A 115 -12.76 -11.73 -13.66
N ILE A 116 -12.20 -10.60 -14.09
CA ILE A 116 -11.90 -9.47 -13.20
C ILE A 116 -13.19 -8.91 -12.59
N GLU A 117 -14.23 -8.67 -13.39
CA GLU A 117 -15.54 -8.18 -12.92
C GLU A 117 -16.15 -9.08 -11.86
N LYS A 118 -16.16 -10.40 -12.10
CA LYS A 118 -16.65 -11.39 -11.15
C LYS A 118 -15.83 -11.38 -9.86
N ARG A 119 -14.50 -11.33 -10.00
CA ARG A 119 -13.58 -11.45 -8.87
C ARG A 119 -13.56 -10.19 -7.99
N ILE A 120 -13.73 -9.00 -8.57
CA ILE A 120 -13.86 -7.73 -7.83
C ILE A 120 -14.90 -7.85 -6.71
N ASN A 121 -16.10 -8.35 -7.03
CA ASN A 121 -17.18 -8.50 -6.05
C ASN A 121 -16.79 -9.41 -4.87
N GLY A 122 -15.97 -10.43 -5.11
CA GLY A 122 -15.44 -11.30 -4.06
C GLY A 122 -14.36 -10.65 -3.19
N ILE A 123 -13.64 -9.67 -3.73
CA ILE A 123 -12.55 -8.96 -3.04
C ILE A 123 -13.08 -7.78 -2.20
N LEU A 124 -14.20 -7.16 -2.58
CA LEU A 124 -14.72 -5.98 -1.87
C LEU A 124 -14.93 -6.20 -0.35
N PRO A 125 -15.48 -7.35 0.12
CA PRO A 125 -15.58 -7.63 1.56
C PRO A 125 -14.22 -7.78 2.25
N LEU A 126 -13.22 -8.32 1.54
CA LEU A 126 -11.86 -8.45 2.03
C LEU A 126 -11.22 -7.07 2.20
N LEU A 127 -11.32 -6.22 1.18
CA LEU A 127 -10.87 -4.83 1.23
C LEU A 127 -11.58 -4.03 2.33
N HIS A 128 -12.88 -4.26 2.54
CA HIS A 128 -13.59 -3.63 3.66
C HIS A 128 -13.00 -4.05 5.02
N THR A 129 -12.68 -5.33 5.19
CA THR A 129 -12.01 -5.83 6.40
C THR A 129 -10.64 -5.18 6.61
N VAL A 130 -9.82 -5.06 5.56
CA VAL A 130 -8.51 -4.36 5.63
C VAL A 130 -8.70 -2.87 5.92
N SER A 131 -9.71 -2.22 5.34
CA SER A 131 -10.04 -0.81 5.57
C SER A 131 -10.38 -0.55 7.04
N GLY A 132 -11.19 -1.40 7.67
CA GLY A 132 -11.47 -1.29 9.10
C GLY A 132 -10.20 -1.35 9.96
N ALA A 133 -9.24 -2.21 9.59
CA ALA A 133 -7.97 -2.33 10.31
C ALA A 133 -7.01 -1.15 10.06
N THR A 134 -6.93 -0.65 8.83
CA THR A 134 -5.98 0.42 8.44
C THR A 134 -6.48 1.82 8.72
N TYR A 135 -7.79 2.06 8.68
CA TYR A 135 -8.40 3.38 8.81
C TYR A 135 -9.01 3.60 10.20
N ALA A 136 -9.99 2.77 10.59
CA ALA A 136 -10.68 2.92 11.89
C ALA A 136 -9.79 2.47 13.06
N GLN A 137 -9.05 1.37 12.90
CA GLN A 137 -8.16 0.84 13.92
C GLN A 137 -6.70 1.28 13.76
N ARG A 138 -6.44 2.35 12.98
CA ARG A 138 -5.10 2.82 12.58
C ARG A 138 -4.05 2.95 13.70
N LYS A 139 -4.48 3.29 14.92
CA LYS A 139 -3.61 3.44 16.10
C LYS A 139 -3.30 2.13 16.84
N SER A 140 -4.06 1.08 16.54
CA SER A 140 -4.07 -0.19 17.29
C SER A 140 -3.84 -1.43 16.43
N ALA A 141 -3.74 -1.25 15.12
CA ALA A 141 -3.52 -2.32 14.16
C ALA A 141 -2.18 -2.08 13.44
N PRO A 142 -1.37 -3.14 13.24
CA PRO A 142 -0.03 -2.97 12.70
C PRO A 142 0.02 -2.75 11.19
N LEU A 143 -1.13 -2.73 10.50
CA LEU A 143 -1.13 -2.63 9.04
C LEU A 143 -0.61 -1.28 8.56
N THR A 144 -0.66 -0.24 9.39
CA THR A 144 -0.21 1.11 9.08
C THR A 144 1.26 1.38 9.44
N ILE A 145 1.98 0.42 10.04
CA ILE A 145 3.34 0.70 10.52
C ILE A 145 4.30 0.96 9.35
N PRO A 146 5.27 1.87 9.52
CA PRO A 146 6.30 2.14 8.51
C PRO A 146 7.18 0.90 8.31
N LEU A 147 6.95 0.16 7.22
CA LEU A 147 7.50 -1.19 7.06
C LEU A 147 9.04 -1.19 6.94
N ARG A 148 9.66 -0.11 6.47
CA ARG A 148 11.13 -0.02 6.34
C ARG A 148 11.78 0.40 7.65
N ASN A 149 11.16 1.32 8.39
CA ASN A 149 11.75 1.89 9.60
C ASN A 149 11.40 1.13 10.88
N PHE A 150 10.25 0.46 10.95
CA PHE A 150 9.86 -0.33 12.12
C PHE A 150 10.47 -1.74 12.08
N LYS A 151 11.46 -2.02 12.92
CA LYS A 151 12.14 -3.33 12.94
C LYS A 151 11.45 -4.30 13.89
N SER A 152 10.83 -5.34 13.34
CA SER A 152 10.30 -6.46 14.11
C SER A 152 10.13 -7.72 13.25
N LYS A 153 9.97 -8.88 13.89
CA LYS A 153 9.47 -10.09 13.22
C LYS A 153 8.10 -9.86 12.54
N LEU A 154 7.27 -8.97 13.09
CA LEU A 154 5.95 -8.64 12.53
C LEU A 154 6.07 -7.94 11.17
N THR A 155 6.97 -6.96 11.02
CA THR A 155 7.15 -6.27 9.72
C THR A 155 7.72 -7.21 8.65
N LYS A 156 8.53 -8.20 9.03
CA LYS A 156 8.98 -9.25 8.09
C LYS A 156 7.81 -10.06 7.53
N ASP A 157 6.79 -10.36 8.34
CA ASP A 157 5.60 -11.09 7.89
C ASP A 157 4.66 -10.20 7.06
N LEU A 158 4.49 -8.95 7.47
CA LEU A 158 3.66 -7.97 6.74
C LEU A 158 4.21 -7.62 5.35
N LYS A 159 5.52 -7.79 5.12
CA LYS A 159 6.16 -7.60 3.81
C LYS A 159 5.91 -8.73 2.82
N LYS A 160 5.42 -9.89 3.29
CA LYS A 160 5.10 -11.07 2.47
C LYS A 160 3.69 -10.95 1.89
N TYR A 161 3.36 -11.80 0.93
CA TYR A 161 2.02 -11.91 0.36
C TYR A 161 1.09 -12.73 1.28
N TRP A 162 0.72 -12.14 2.42
CA TRP A 162 0.10 -12.84 3.55
C TRP A 162 -1.42 -13.04 3.45
N TYR A 163 -2.08 -12.35 2.52
CA TYR A 163 -3.54 -12.38 2.34
C TYR A 163 -3.99 -13.24 1.16
N ASN A 164 -3.06 -13.94 0.50
CA ASN A 164 -3.39 -14.84 -0.60
C ASN A 164 -4.39 -15.91 -0.16
N GLU A 165 -5.39 -16.17 -1.01
CA GLU A 165 -6.40 -17.24 -0.83
C GLU A 165 -7.20 -17.20 0.48
N LEU A 166 -7.13 -16.11 1.25
CA LEU A 166 -7.91 -15.98 2.47
C LEU A 166 -9.36 -15.59 2.15
N ASN A 167 -10.31 -16.30 2.73
CA ASN A 167 -11.67 -15.79 2.85
C ASN A 167 -11.77 -14.73 3.97
N GLU A 168 -12.92 -14.07 4.08
CA GLU A 168 -13.11 -12.97 5.03
C GLU A 168 -12.86 -13.37 6.49
N ALA A 169 -13.30 -14.55 6.91
CA ALA A 169 -13.12 -15.04 8.27
C ALA A 169 -11.63 -15.32 8.58
N GLN A 170 -10.93 -15.95 7.64
CA GLN A 170 -9.48 -16.21 7.75
C GLN A 170 -8.69 -14.91 7.76
N LEU A 171 -9.07 -13.94 6.94
CA LEU A 171 -8.48 -12.60 6.90
C LEU A 171 -8.63 -11.89 8.24
N LYS A 172 -9.84 -11.86 8.81
CA LYS A 172 -10.10 -11.30 10.15
C LYS A 172 -9.23 -11.96 11.22
N LYS A 173 -9.13 -13.30 11.21
CA LYS A 173 -8.27 -14.05 12.14
C LYS A 173 -6.79 -13.68 11.98
N LYS A 174 -6.32 -13.56 10.74
CA LYS A 174 -4.94 -13.18 10.43
C LYS A 174 -4.60 -11.77 10.93
N ILE A 175 -5.48 -10.79 10.66
CA ILE A 175 -5.33 -9.42 11.16
C ILE A 175 -5.37 -9.38 12.68
N LYS A 176 -6.26 -10.13 13.33
CA LYS A 176 -6.32 -10.24 14.80
C LYS A 176 -5.02 -10.81 15.37
N SER A 177 -4.42 -11.82 14.73
CA SER A 177 -3.13 -12.38 15.12
C SER A 177 -2.00 -11.35 15.00
N PHE A 178 -1.97 -10.57 13.91
CA PHE A 178 -1.01 -9.48 13.78
C PHE A 178 -1.21 -8.40 14.85
N LYS A 179 -2.47 -8.03 15.13
CA LYS A 179 -2.81 -7.08 16.19
C LYS A 179 -2.30 -7.55 17.55
N HIS A 180 -2.52 -8.82 17.92
CA HIS A 180 -2.03 -9.36 19.18
C HIS A 180 -0.49 -9.24 19.30
N ARG A 181 0.24 -9.70 18.28
CA ARG A 181 1.71 -9.59 18.21
C ARG A 181 2.20 -8.14 18.23
N TYR A 182 1.40 -7.20 17.71
CA TYR A 182 1.74 -5.79 17.76
C TYR A 182 1.60 -5.22 19.17
N PHE A 183 0.56 -5.62 19.91
CA PHE A 183 0.37 -5.22 21.30
C PHE A 183 1.44 -5.78 22.25
N GLU A 184 2.03 -6.93 21.93
CA GLU A 184 3.21 -7.45 22.65
C GLU A 184 4.42 -6.51 22.55
N LEU A 185 4.49 -5.65 21.54
CA LEU A 185 5.54 -4.64 21.35
C LEU A 185 5.24 -3.32 22.05
N LYS A 186 4.07 -3.19 22.68
CA LYS A 186 3.69 -1.96 23.38
C LYS A 186 4.56 -1.79 24.62
N SER A 187 5.12 -0.59 24.82
CA SER A 187 5.86 -0.28 26.03
C SER A 187 4.91 0.06 27.18
N ASN A 188 5.29 -0.36 28.40
CA ASN A 188 4.65 0.09 29.63
C ASN A 188 5.20 1.45 30.09
N GLU A 189 6.41 1.81 29.66
CA GLU A 189 7.12 3.03 30.08
C GLU A 189 6.96 4.18 29.09
N HIS A 190 6.66 3.87 27.83
CA HIS A 190 6.50 4.84 26.76
C HIS A 190 5.12 4.74 26.13
N GLU A 191 4.54 5.86 25.72
CA GLU A 191 3.25 5.90 25.01
C GLU A 191 3.38 5.43 23.54
N GLY A 192 3.80 4.19 23.29
CA GLY A 192 3.98 3.68 21.93
C GLY A 192 4.48 2.25 21.83
N PHE A 193 4.88 1.88 20.63
CA PHE A 193 5.36 0.55 20.29
C PHE A 193 6.88 0.58 20.08
N VAL A 194 7.60 -0.28 20.80
CA VAL A 194 9.06 -0.33 20.75
C VAL A 194 9.51 -1.35 19.71
N ASP A 195 10.42 -0.92 18.83
CA ASP A 195 11.01 -1.78 17.81
C ASP A 195 12.34 -2.39 18.29
N GLU A 196 12.88 -3.35 17.53
CA GLU A 196 14.18 -4.00 17.80
C GLU A 196 15.35 -2.99 17.77
N GLY A 197 15.17 -1.84 17.12
CA GLY A 197 16.12 -0.74 17.02
C GLY A 197 16.11 0.22 18.21
N SER A 198 15.32 -0.06 19.26
CA SER A 198 15.13 0.80 20.43
C SER A 198 14.49 2.16 20.12
N LEU A 199 13.66 2.22 19.07
CA LEU A 199 12.80 3.36 18.76
C LEU A 199 11.38 3.12 19.28
N VAL A 200 10.74 4.17 19.79
CA VAL A 200 9.32 4.18 20.14
C VAL A 200 8.54 4.77 18.99
N PHE A 201 7.54 4.05 18.49
CA PHE A 201 6.60 4.54 17.48
C PHE A 201 5.25 4.80 18.15
N SER A 202 4.95 6.08 18.35
CA SER A 202 3.72 6.55 18.97
C SER A 202 2.75 7.01 17.89
N PRO A 203 1.56 6.39 17.73
CA PRO A 203 0.57 6.87 16.77
C PRO A 203 0.19 8.32 17.08
N ALA A 204 0.14 9.19 16.07
CA ALA A 204 -0.23 10.59 16.26
C ALA A 204 -1.62 10.72 16.92
N LYS A 205 -1.75 11.72 17.81
CA LYS A 205 -3.04 12.13 18.40
C LYS A 205 -3.94 12.73 17.32
N ASP A 206 -5.26 12.65 17.48
CA ASP A 206 -6.18 13.10 16.42
C ASP A 206 -6.06 14.61 16.15
N GLU A 207 -5.70 15.40 17.16
CA GLU A 207 -5.47 16.84 17.08
C GLU A 207 -4.14 17.20 16.39
N ALA A 208 -3.19 16.26 16.36
CA ALA A 208 -1.89 16.39 15.70
C ALA A 208 -1.93 15.91 14.23
N LEU A 209 -3.08 15.41 13.77
CA LEU A 209 -3.32 15.08 12.36
C LEU A 209 -3.51 16.39 11.58
N HIS A 210 -2.43 17.09 11.33
CA HIS A 210 -2.44 18.33 10.57
C HIS A 210 -2.63 18.03 9.06
N GLY A 211 -3.60 18.69 8.45
CA GLY A 211 -3.93 18.54 7.02
C GLY A 211 -2.95 19.32 6.13
N ILE A 212 -2.01 18.72 5.42
CA ILE A 212 -2.04 17.40 4.76
C ILE A 212 -0.59 17.01 4.45
N ALA A 213 -0.23 15.73 4.60
CA ALA A 213 0.77 15.13 3.72
C ALA A 213 0.13 13.92 3.05
N HIS A 214 -0.65 14.25 2.00
CA HIS A 214 -1.15 13.37 0.96
C HIS A 214 0.03 12.77 0.22
N PRO A 215 -0.17 11.62 -0.43
CA PRO A 215 0.89 10.74 -0.90
C PRO A 215 2.21 11.48 -1.23
N THR A 216 3.11 11.44 -0.26
CA THR A 216 4.35 12.20 -0.28
C THR A 216 5.44 11.40 -0.95
N GLY A 217 6.32 12.08 -1.67
CA GLY A 217 7.50 11.47 -2.27
C GLY A 217 7.70 11.95 -3.69
N ALA A 218 8.90 11.70 -4.23
CA ALA A 218 9.30 12.18 -5.55
C ALA A 218 8.90 11.22 -6.68
N THR A 219 8.33 10.05 -6.36
CA THR A 219 8.04 9.00 -7.34
C THR A 219 6.59 8.52 -7.25
N ALA A 220 6.05 8.04 -8.37
CA ALA A 220 4.73 7.39 -8.40
C ALA A 220 4.60 6.25 -7.39
N LYS A 221 5.69 5.54 -7.10
CA LYS A 221 5.73 4.49 -6.09
C LYS A 221 5.55 5.05 -4.68
N SER A 222 6.34 6.06 -4.31
CA SER A 222 6.24 6.67 -2.98
C SER A 222 4.89 7.31 -2.75
N PHE A 223 4.33 7.89 -3.82
CA PHE A 223 2.96 8.36 -3.87
C PHE A 223 1.95 7.24 -3.58
N ALA A 224 1.93 6.15 -4.36
CA ALA A 224 1.01 5.03 -4.14
C ALA A 224 1.13 4.40 -2.73
N CYS A 225 2.37 4.23 -2.23
CA CYS A 225 2.63 3.74 -0.87
C CYS A 225 2.13 4.69 0.23
N GLY A 226 2.16 6.00 -0.02
CA GLY A 226 1.66 7.06 0.86
C GLY A 226 0.15 7.07 0.96
N ARG A 227 -0.52 6.76 -0.14
CA ARG A 227 -1.98 6.77 -0.21
C ARG A 227 -2.60 5.46 0.27
N PHE A 228 -2.02 4.32 -0.09
CA PHE A 228 -2.64 3.01 0.10
C PHE A 228 -1.79 2.05 0.93
N ARG A 229 -2.48 1.08 1.52
CA ARG A 229 -1.89 -0.02 2.26
C ARG A 229 -2.73 -1.27 2.04
N TYR A 230 -2.14 -2.30 1.44
CA TYR A 230 -2.85 -3.56 1.11
C TYR A 230 -4.21 -3.34 0.39
N GLY A 231 -4.23 -2.37 -0.52
CA GLY A 231 -5.37 -2.07 -1.39
C GLY A 231 -6.41 -1.13 -0.82
N VAL A 232 -6.15 -0.50 0.34
CA VAL A 232 -7.07 0.47 0.94
C VAL A 232 -6.39 1.76 1.29
N ALA A 233 -7.13 2.86 1.14
CA ALA A 233 -6.75 4.19 1.54
C ALA A 233 -6.35 4.26 3.03
N LEU A 234 -5.21 4.88 3.29
CA LEU A 234 -4.80 5.27 4.64
C LEU A 234 -5.58 6.50 5.12
N PHE A 235 -5.66 6.67 6.44
CA PHE A 235 -6.24 7.87 7.04
C PHE A 235 -5.36 9.09 6.69
N PRO A 236 -5.92 10.16 6.09
CA PRO A 236 -5.14 11.34 5.69
C PRO A 236 -4.38 11.96 6.87
N GLY A 237 -3.09 12.26 6.68
CA GLY A 237 -2.25 12.89 7.70
C GLY A 237 -1.81 11.96 8.84
N PHE A 238 -2.23 10.69 8.85
CA PHE A 238 -1.79 9.74 9.86
C PHE A 238 -0.29 9.46 9.77
N HIS A 239 0.39 9.59 10.90
CA HIS A 239 1.82 9.34 11.06
C HIS A 239 2.11 8.82 12.47
N PHE A 240 3.36 8.40 12.68
CA PHE A 240 3.90 8.06 13.98
C PHE A 240 4.89 9.14 14.42
N GLU A 241 4.76 9.59 15.65
CA GLU A 241 5.79 10.34 16.36
C GLU A 241 6.81 9.31 16.87
N VAL A 242 8.03 9.38 16.32
CA VAL A 242 9.08 8.42 16.62
C VAL A 242 10.14 9.07 17.49
N SER A 243 10.49 8.42 18.60
CA SER A 243 11.51 8.84 19.56
C SER A 243 12.46 7.71 19.93
N ALA A 244 13.54 8.01 20.65
CA ALA A 244 14.49 7.01 21.13
C ALA A 244 14.18 6.61 22.58
N THR A 245 14.26 5.31 22.88
CA THR A 245 14.02 4.79 24.26
C THR A 245 15.18 5.10 25.22
N LYS A 246 16.43 5.09 24.73
CA LYS A 246 17.66 5.13 25.55
C LYS A 246 18.43 6.45 25.48
N SER A 247 17.93 7.44 24.76
CA SER A 247 18.64 8.69 24.49
C SER A 247 17.65 9.83 24.33
N PRO A 248 17.98 11.06 24.78
CA PRO A 248 17.16 12.24 24.52
C PRO A 248 17.07 12.57 23.02
N THR A 249 18.01 12.08 22.21
CA THR A 249 18.04 12.33 20.76
C THR A 249 18.12 11.05 19.94
N ILE A 250 17.55 11.10 18.73
CA ILE A 250 17.55 10.03 17.75
C ILE A 250 18.88 10.04 16.99
N GLN A 251 19.66 8.98 17.17
CA GLN A 251 20.88 8.74 16.40
C GLN A 251 20.72 7.43 15.61
N ARG A 252 20.02 7.54 14.46
CA ARG A 252 19.67 6.42 13.58
C ARG A 252 19.76 6.79 12.11
N GLU A 253 19.96 5.76 11.29
CA GLU A 253 19.71 5.80 9.85
C GLU A 253 18.27 5.38 9.58
N LEU A 254 17.52 6.25 8.93
CA LEU A 254 16.14 6.00 8.53
C LEU A 254 16.05 6.01 7.01
N ARG A 255 15.11 5.25 6.45
CA ARG A 255 14.92 5.12 5.01
C ARG A 255 13.57 5.65 4.59
N ASP A 256 13.52 6.31 3.44
CA ASP A 256 12.25 6.65 2.81
C ASP A 256 11.67 5.47 1.98
N SER A 257 10.48 5.67 1.43
CA SER A 257 9.79 4.76 0.50
C SER A 257 10.60 4.41 -0.75
N ASP A 258 11.46 5.33 -1.20
CA ASP A 258 12.22 5.23 -2.44
C ASP A 258 13.58 4.53 -2.23
N GLY A 259 14.03 4.40 -0.98
CA GLY A 259 15.28 3.74 -0.58
C GLY A 259 16.39 4.70 -0.18
N SER A 260 16.15 6.00 -0.27
CA SER A 260 17.08 7.03 0.20
C SER A 260 17.25 6.88 1.71
N THR A 261 18.49 6.93 2.17
CA THR A 261 18.82 6.84 3.59
C THR A 261 19.12 8.23 4.12
N ARG A 262 18.51 8.58 5.25
CA ARG A 262 18.75 9.82 5.98
C ARG A 262 19.39 9.50 7.32
N LEU A 263 20.54 10.11 7.59
CA LEU A 263 21.21 10.03 8.88
C LEU A 263 20.67 11.12 9.81
N ILE A 264 19.99 10.75 10.89
CA ILE A 264 19.43 11.72 11.85
C ILE A 264 20.48 12.21 12.86
N LYS A 265 21.64 11.53 12.95
CA LYS A 265 22.72 11.84 13.90
C LYS A 265 23.21 13.30 13.80
N SER A 266 23.21 13.90 12.61
CA SER A 266 23.69 15.27 12.40
C SER A 266 22.73 16.36 12.89
N GLU A 267 21.49 16.01 13.24
CA GLU A 267 20.43 16.98 13.55
C GLU A 267 19.96 16.96 15.01
N ASN A 268 20.49 16.05 15.86
CA ASN A 268 20.20 15.94 17.30
C ASN A 268 18.70 16.04 17.67
N ARG A 269 17.81 15.41 16.89
CA ARG A 269 16.35 15.51 17.08
C ARG A 269 15.85 14.63 18.21
N THR A 270 14.95 15.14 19.04
CA THR A 270 14.26 14.37 20.10
C THR A 270 13.15 13.47 19.56
N TYR A 271 12.51 13.89 18.46
CA TYR A 271 11.50 13.10 17.75
C TYR A 271 11.50 13.38 16.24
N ILE A 272 10.90 12.48 15.46
CA ILE A 272 10.64 12.64 14.02
C ILE A 272 9.28 12.04 13.64
N ASN A 273 8.59 12.66 12.69
CA ASN A 273 7.33 12.13 12.17
C ASN A 273 7.63 11.17 11.02
N ILE A 274 7.13 9.94 11.12
CA ILE A 274 7.26 8.90 10.09
C ILE A 274 5.88 8.44 9.66
N PHE A 275 5.61 8.50 8.36
CA PHE A 275 4.36 8.08 7.76
C PHE A 275 4.34 6.57 7.48
N PRO A 276 3.17 5.94 7.28
CA PRO A 276 3.07 4.52 6.91
C PRO A 276 3.87 4.12 5.66
N ASN A 277 4.13 5.05 4.75
CA ASN A 277 4.99 4.85 3.58
C ASN A 277 6.47 5.08 3.84
N ASP A 278 6.88 5.22 5.10
CA ASP A 278 8.23 5.55 5.49
C ASP A 278 8.68 6.95 5.06
N HIS A 279 7.79 7.84 4.60
CA HIS A 279 8.15 9.23 4.36
C HIS A 279 8.53 9.91 5.68
N LEU A 280 9.70 10.54 5.66
CA LEU A 280 10.30 11.24 6.79
C LEU A 280 10.10 12.72 6.54
N LEU A 281 9.23 13.37 7.32
CA LEU A 281 9.06 14.81 7.15
C LEU A 281 10.37 15.54 7.52
N PRO A 282 10.83 16.51 6.73
CA PRO A 282 11.65 17.57 7.27
C PRO A 282 10.84 18.25 8.39
N LYS A 283 11.51 18.61 9.50
CA LYS A 283 10.81 19.43 10.51
C LYS A 283 10.89 20.89 10.08
N LYS A 284 9.81 21.61 10.39
CA LYS A 284 9.82 23.05 10.65
C LYS A 284 11.09 23.48 11.39
#